data_AF-A0AAU3E8S8-F1
#
_entry.id   AF-A0AAU3E8S8-F1
#
_cell.length_a   1.000
_cell.length_b   1.000
_cell.length_c   1.000
_cell.angle_alpha   90.00
_cell.angle_beta   90.00
_cell.angle_gamma   90.00
#
_symmetry.space_group_name_H-M   'P 1'
#
loop_
_entity.id
_entity.type
_entity.pdbx_description
1 polymer ?
#
loop_
_entity_poly.entity_id
_entity_poly.type
_entity_poly.pdbx_seq_one_letter_code
_entity_poly.pdbx_strand_id
1 'polypeptide(L)'
;MTPPARSAAWGVKGCVRMLLACTDLDAADTARGQLGITVLAADMPETWRLWETINDWWDEIETFIETRVTNARTEAANTGIKHIKRTGRGYRNHHYQRRIRLRSHRQTRRRRTRLNQQAAAANCEQPAIVIRQDSPDSQPA
;
A
#
# COMPACT_ATOMS: atom_id res chain seq x y z
N MET A 1 30.86 11.87 17.17
CA MET A 1 30.99 11.16 15.88
C MET A 1 29.69 11.38 15.13
N THR A 2 29.66 12.33 14.20
CA THR A 2 28.46 12.65 13.42
C THR A 2 28.18 11.48 12.47
N PRO A 3 26.96 10.91 12.47
CA PRO A 3 26.62 9.85 11.53
C PRO A 3 26.75 10.36 10.09
N PRO A 4 27.16 9.52 9.12
CA PRO A 4 27.24 9.94 7.73
C PRO A 4 25.87 10.44 7.27
N ALA A 5 25.83 11.51 6.48
CA ALA A 5 24.60 12.25 6.13
C ALA A 5 23.43 11.34 5.64
N ARG A 6 23.74 10.27 4.90
CA ARG A 6 22.73 9.28 4.45
C ARG A 6 22.10 8.50 5.60
N SER A 7 22.88 8.10 6.60
CA SER A 7 22.37 7.39 7.77
C SER A 7 21.53 8.31 8.65
N ALA A 8 21.94 9.57 8.80
CA ALA A 8 21.16 10.59 9.51
C ALA A 8 19.80 10.85 8.84
N ALA A 9 19.80 11.04 7.51
CA ALA A 9 18.58 11.22 6.73
C ALA A 9 17.64 9.99 6.81
N TRP A 10 18.22 8.78 6.84
CA TRP A 10 17.44 7.55 7.02
C TRP A 10 16.79 7.47 8.41
N GLY A 11 17.50 7.92 9.46
CA GLY A 11 16.95 8.03 10.81
C GLY A 11 15.73 8.94 10.87
N VAL A 12 15.83 10.15 10.32
CA VAL A 12 14.71 11.10 10.24
C VAL A 12 13.51 10.50 9.49
N LYS A 13 13.76 9.84 8.35
CA LYS A 13 12.71 9.11 7.63
C LYS A 13 12.04 8.04 8.49
N GLY A 14 12.81 7.30 9.28
CA GLY A 14 12.30 6.30 10.21
C GLY A 14 11.31 6.91 11.21
N CYS A 15 11.70 8.03 11.83
CA CYS A 15 10.83 8.76 12.76
C CYS A 15 9.54 9.26 12.11
N VAL A 16 9.61 9.80 10.88
CA VAL A 16 8.39 10.20 10.14
C VAL A 16 7.44 9.03 9.95
N ARG A 17 7.97 7.84 9.63
CA ARG A 17 7.14 6.64 9.47
C ARG A 17 6.50 6.19 10.77
N MET A 18 7.21 6.30 11.89
CA MET A 18 6.67 5.97 13.21
C MET A 18 5.54 6.94 13.58
N LEU A 19 5.76 8.24 13.37
CA LEU A 19 4.77 9.29 13.62
C LEU A 19 3.46 9.05 12.84
N LEU A 20 3.55 8.81 11.53
CA LEU A 20 2.36 8.57 10.71
C LEU A 20 1.69 7.20 10.98
N ALA A 21 2.41 6.28 11.64
CA ALA A 21 1.85 5.00 12.05
C ALA A 21 1.07 5.08 13.37
N CYS A 22 1.27 6.11 14.20
CA CYS A 22 0.55 6.31 15.46
C CYS A 22 -0.96 6.41 15.24
N THR A 23 -1.75 5.70 16.05
CA THR A 23 -3.23 5.71 16.07
C THR A 23 -3.81 6.60 17.16
N ASP A 24 -2.96 7.25 17.94
CA ASP A 24 -3.30 7.98 19.15
C ASP A 24 -2.52 9.30 19.18
N LEU A 25 -3.13 10.35 19.70
CA LEU A 25 -2.58 11.71 19.68
C LEU A 25 -1.40 11.85 20.66
N ASP A 26 -1.50 11.30 21.87
CA ASP A 26 -0.41 11.36 22.85
C ASP A 26 0.84 10.63 22.33
N ALA A 27 0.64 9.49 21.66
CA ALA A 27 1.70 8.76 20.99
C ALA A 27 2.27 9.56 19.78
N ALA A 28 1.44 10.33 19.08
CA ALA A 28 1.86 11.17 17.97
C ALA A 28 2.72 12.35 18.43
N ASP A 29 2.36 13.01 19.52
CA ASP A 29 3.15 14.09 20.13
C ASP A 29 4.51 13.59 20.62
N THR A 30 4.52 12.42 21.27
CA THR A 30 5.77 11.77 21.68
C THR A 30 6.66 11.46 20.47
N ALA A 31 6.08 10.93 19.40
CA ALA A 31 6.80 10.64 18.16
C ALA A 31 7.29 11.92 17.46
N ARG A 32 6.53 13.02 17.54
CA ARG A 32 6.93 14.35 17.03
C ARG A 32 8.14 14.89 17.79
N GLY A 33 8.14 14.76 19.11
CA GLY A 33 9.29 15.11 19.95
C GLY A 33 10.55 14.32 19.57
N GLN A 34 10.41 13.00 19.38
CA GLN A 34 11.51 12.15 18.90
C GLN A 34 12.00 12.58 17.51
N LEU A 35 11.10 12.93 16.61
CA LEU A 35 11.44 13.43 15.28
C LEU A 35 12.24 14.72 15.38
N GLY A 36 11.83 15.68 16.21
CA GLY A 36 12.58 16.92 16.45
C GLY A 36 14.02 16.67 16.94
N ILE A 37 14.20 15.74 17.89
CA ILE A 37 15.53 15.35 18.38
C ILE A 37 16.38 14.77 17.25
N THR A 38 15.81 13.90 16.41
CA THR A 38 16.56 13.31 15.29
C THR A 38 16.89 14.31 14.18
N VAL A 39 16.05 15.31 13.95
CA VAL A 39 16.32 16.42 13.02
C VAL A 39 17.49 17.26 13.53
N LEU A 40 17.48 17.62 14.82
CA LEU A 40 18.59 18.36 15.46
C LEU A 40 19.90 17.56 15.40
N ALA A 41 19.83 16.25 15.63
CA ALA A 41 21.01 15.37 15.55
C ALA A 41 21.51 15.17 14.12
N ALA A 42 20.64 15.31 13.11
CA ALA A 42 21.01 15.20 11.70
C ALA A 42 21.68 16.47 11.17
N ASP A 43 21.30 17.65 11.68
CA ASP A 43 21.90 18.97 11.39
C ASP A 43 22.09 19.24 9.88
N MET A 44 21.04 19.00 9.09
CA MET A 44 21.03 19.28 7.65
C MET A 44 19.92 20.29 7.29
N PRO A 45 20.18 21.20 6.33
CA PRO A 45 19.17 22.15 5.85
C PRO A 45 17.90 21.45 5.35
N GLU A 46 18.02 20.31 4.69
CA GLU A 46 16.91 19.52 4.17
C GLU A 46 16.02 18.96 5.29
N THR A 47 16.62 18.51 6.39
CA THR A 47 15.86 17.97 7.53
C THR A 47 15.16 19.07 8.31
N TRP A 48 15.74 20.27 8.35
CA TRP A 48 15.10 21.44 8.95
C TRP A 48 13.87 21.89 8.14
N ARG A 49 13.99 21.99 6.81
CA ARG A 49 12.84 22.30 5.93
C ARG A 49 11.71 21.29 6.05
N LEU A 50 12.06 20.00 6.17
CA LEU A 50 11.08 18.95 6.44
C LEU A 50 10.37 19.16 7.79
N TRP A 51 11.12 19.51 8.83
CA TRP A 51 10.57 19.80 10.15
C TRP A 51 9.60 20.98 10.12
N GLU A 52 9.97 22.09 9.47
CA GLU A 52 9.09 23.23 9.25
C GLU A 52 7.79 22.82 8.54
N THR A 53 7.91 22.04 7.46
CA THR A 53 6.74 21.54 6.71
C THR A 53 5.82 20.69 7.60
N ILE A 54 6.38 19.82 8.45
CA ILE A 54 5.58 18.99 9.37
C ILE A 54 4.86 19.86 10.40
N ASN A 55 5.51 20.91 10.91
CA ASN A 55 4.90 21.82 11.87
C ASN A 55 3.80 22.69 11.24
N ASP A 56 4.01 23.17 10.02
CA ASP A 56 3.03 23.97 9.28
C ASP A 56 1.73 23.20 9.00
N TRP A 57 1.84 21.87 8.85
CA TRP A 57 0.72 20.97 8.52
C TRP A 57 0.28 20.11 9.71
N TRP A 58 0.61 20.53 10.93
CA TRP A 58 0.39 19.70 12.11
C TRP A 58 -1.10 19.41 12.35
N ASP A 59 -1.96 20.41 12.18
CA ASP A 59 -3.40 20.30 12.36
C ASP A 59 -4.02 19.23 11.41
N GLU A 60 -3.57 19.20 10.16
CA GLU A 60 -3.99 18.18 9.20
C GLU A 60 -3.44 16.78 9.54
N ILE A 61 -2.23 16.70 10.11
CA ILE A 61 -1.62 15.44 10.53
C ILE A 61 -2.35 14.86 11.74
N GLU A 62 -2.74 15.68 12.72
CA GLU A 62 -3.60 15.25 13.84
C GLU A 62 -4.92 14.69 13.31
N THR A 63 -5.58 15.44 12.43
CA THR A 63 -6.83 15.00 11.78
C THR A 63 -6.63 13.67 11.03
N PHE A 64 -5.49 13.48 10.35
CA PHE A 64 -5.17 12.23 9.69
C PHE A 64 -5.00 11.06 10.68
N ILE A 65 -4.36 11.29 11.83
CA ILE A 65 -4.12 10.27 12.86
C ILE A 65 -5.44 9.81 13.49
N GLU A 66 -6.34 10.75 13.79
CA GLU A 66 -7.67 10.45 14.32
C GLU A 66 -8.57 9.74 13.31
N THR A 67 -8.70 10.33 12.11
CA THR A 67 -9.71 9.89 11.14
C THR A 67 -9.23 8.72 10.28
N ARG A 68 -7.91 8.55 10.14
CA ARG A 68 -7.25 7.61 9.23
C ARG A 68 -7.78 7.67 7.79
N VAL A 69 -8.35 8.81 7.40
CA VAL A 69 -8.84 9.01 6.04
C VAL A 69 -7.66 9.20 5.12
N THR A 70 -7.40 8.20 4.29
CA THR A 70 -6.31 8.24 3.30
C THR A 70 -6.82 8.77 1.96
N ASN A 71 -5.94 9.47 1.24
CA ASN A 71 -6.16 9.89 -0.15
C ASN A 71 -6.18 8.70 -1.15
N ALA A 72 -6.15 7.45 -0.67
CA ALA A 72 -6.02 6.27 -1.52
C ALA A 72 -7.20 6.12 -2.50
N ARG A 73 -8.44 6.39 -2.07
CA ARG A 73 -9.64 6.29 -2.91
C ARG A 73 -9.60 7.31 -4.06
N THR A 74 -9.26 8.55 -3.74
CA THR A 74 -9.14 9.67 -4.66
C THR A 74 -7.94 9.51 -5.59
N GLU A 75 -6.81 8.99 -5.11
CA GLU A 75 -5.66 8.64 -5.95
C GLU A 75 -5.93 7.51 -6.91
N ALA A 76 -6.67 6.47 -6.49
CA ALA A 76 -7.10 5.39 -7.37
C ALA A 76 -7.99 5.94 -8.51
N ALA A 77 -8.93 6.82 -8.18
CA ALA A 77 -9.77 7.50 -9.17
C ALA A 77 -8.92 8.38 -10.12
N ASN A 78 -8.04 9.21 -9.57
CA ASN A 78 -7.16 10.10 -10.33
C ASN A 78 -6.23 9.31 -11.26
N THR A 79 -5.71 8.17 -10.81
CA THR A 79 -4.88 7.27 -11.61
C THR A 79 -5.67 6.65 -12.75
N GLY A 80 -6.90 6.17 -12.48
CA GLY A 80 -7.80 5.66 -13.51
C GLY A 80 -8.11 6.72 -14.58
N ILE A 81 -8.44 7.95 -14.17
CA ILE A 81 -8.69 9.08 -15.08
C ILE A 81 -7.43 9.41 -15.90
N LYS A 82 -6.27 9.52 -15.25
CA LYS A 82 -4.99 9.79 -15.94
C LYS A 82 -4.68 8.69 -16.97
N HIS A 83 -4.91 7.42 -16.64
CA HIS A 83 -4.69 6.32 -17.57
C HIS A 83 -5.64 6.40 -18.77
N ILE A 84 -6.94 6.63 -18.54
CA ILE A 84 -7.93 6.82 -19.63
C ILE A 84 -7.53 8.00 -20.53
N LYS A 85 -7.09 9.12 -19.95
CA LYS A 85 -6.60 10.29 -20.71
C LYS A 85 -5.38 9.95 -21.56
N ARG A 86 -4.41 9.19 -21.02
CA ARG A 86 -3.22 8.75 -21.76
C ARG A 86 -3.56 7.81 -22.91
N THR A 87 -4.41 6.81 -22.68
CA THR A 87 -4.87 5.88 -23.73
C THR A 87 -5.77 6.57 -24.76
N GLY A 88 -6.48 7.64 -24.36
CA GLY A 88 -7.36 8.43 -25.21
C GLY A 88 -6.66 9.54 -26.01
N ARG A 89 -5.35 9.73 -25.87
CA ARG A 89 -4.60 10.73 -26.65
C ARG A 89 -4.66 10.37 -28.15
N GLY A 90 -5.05 11.33 -29.00
CA GLY A 90 -5.23 11.14 -30.45
C GLY A 90 -6.67 10.88 -30.92
N TYR A 91 -7.62 10.69 -29.98
CA TYR A 91 -9.04 10.60 -30.33
C TYR A 91 -9.70 11.98 -30.27
N ARG A 92 -10.28 12.43 -31.39
CA ARG A 92 -10.97 13.73 -31.52
C ARG A 92 -12.38 13.79 -30.91
N ASN A 93 -12.99 12.66 -30.54
CA ASN A 93 -14.37 12.59 -30.04
C ASN A 93 -14.46 11.76 -28.75
N HIS A 94 -15.21 12.26 -27.74
CA HIS A 94 -15.47 11.69 -26.41
C HIS A 94 -15.86 10.19 -26.37
N HIS A 95 -16.27 9.58 -27.49
CA HIS A 95 -16.48 8.13 -27.60
C HIS A 95 -15.24 7.26 -27.30
N TYR A 96 -14.02 7.84 -27.21
CA TYR A 96 -12.82 7.08 -26.82
C TYR A 96 -12.95 6.41 -25.45
N GLN A 97 -13.67 7.03 -24.50
CA GLN A 97 -13.85 6.48 -23.16
C GLN A 97 -14.61 5.15 -23.20
N ARG A 98 -15.69 5.08 -23.99
CA ARG A 98 -16.48 3.86 -24.17
C ARG A 98 -15.66 2.76 -24.84
N ARG A 99 -14.87 3.11 -25.87
CA ARG A 99 -13.98 2.15 -26.56
C ARG A 99 -12.88 1.61 -25.65
N ILE A 100 -12.25 2.47 -24.85
CA ILE A 100 -11.22 2.07 -23.88
C ILE A 100 -11.83 1.17 -22.80
N ARG A 101 -12.96 1.56 -22.19
CA ARG A 101 -13.63 0.74 -21.16
C ARG A 101 -14.03 -0.64 -21.71
N LEU A 102 -14.61 -0.71 -22.91
CA LEU A 102 -14.96 -1.99 -23.53
C LEU A 102 -13.75 -2.87 -23.81
N ARG A 103 -12.64 -2.27 -24.29
CA ARG A 103 -11.38 -2.99 -24.53
C ARG A 103 -10.79 -3.51 -23.20
N SER A 104 -10.69 -2.66 -22.18
CA SER A 104 -10.18 -3.01 -20.86
C SER A 104 -11.04 -4.07 -20.18
N HIS A 105 -12.37 -3.97 -20.25
CA HIS A 105 -13.27 -4.99 -19.69
C HIS A 105 -13.09 -6.36 -20.37
N ARG A 106 -12.96 -6.38 -21.71
CA ARG A 106 -12.66 -7.62 -22.46
C ARG A 106 -11.31 -8.22 -22.04
N GLN A 107 -10.29 -7.39 -21.83
CA GLN A 107 -8.97 -7.85 -21.39
C GLN A 107 -8.99 -8.43 -19.96
N THR A 108 -9.64 -7.73 -19.03
CA THR A 108 -9.78 -8.19 -17.64
C THR A 108 -10.57 -9.49 -17.55
N ARG A 109 -11.68 -9.61 -18.31
CA ARG A 109 -12.43 -10.88 -18.39
C ARG A 109 -11.53 -12.01 -18.89
N ARG A 110 -10.85 -11.85 -20.04
CA ARG A 110 -9.95 -12.88 -20.60
C ARG A 110 -8.87 -13.31 -19.61
N ARG A 111 -8.26 -12.36 -18.89
CA ARG A 111 -7.24 -12.65 -17.87
C ARG A 111 -7.84 -13.45 -16.72
N ARG A 112 -9.02 -13.07 -16.22
CA ARG A 112 -9.73 -13.81 -15.17
C ARG A 112 -10.12 -15.22 -15.63
N THR A 113 -10.59 -15.37 -16.87
CA THR A 113 -10.90 -16.70 -17.43
C THR A 113 -9.65 -17.58 -17.49
N ARG A 114 -8.51 -17.04 -17.93
CA ARG A 114 -7.23 -17.78 -17.93
C ARG A 114 -6.78 -18.19 -16.53
N LEU A 115 -6.83 -17.28 -15.56
CA LEU A 115 -6.48 -17.58 -14.17
C LEU A 115 -7.39 -18.68 -13.59
N ASN A 116 -8.70 -18.61 -13.85
CA ASN A 116 -9.64 -19.65 -13.43
C ASN A 116 -9.36 -21.00 -14.11
N GLN A 117 -8.99 -21.01 -15.39
CA GLN A 117 -8.63 -22.23 -16.11
C GLN A 117 -7.33 -22.86 -15.57
N GLN A 118 -6.34 -22.04 -15.23
CA GLN A 118 -5.09 -22.50 -14.61
C GLN A 118 -5.32 -23.07 -13.21
N ALA A 119 -6.18 -22.43 -12.40
CA ALA A 119 -6.57 -22.96 -11.09
C ALA A 119 -7.33 -24.29 -11.21
N ALA A 120 -8.21 -24.42 -12.22
CA ALA A 120 -8.91 -25.68 -12.49
C ALA A 120 -7.94 -26.80 -12.91
N ALA A 121 -6.95 -26.50 -13.77
CA ALA A 121 -5.93 -27.46 -14.17
C ALA A 121 -5.06 -27.91 -12.97
N ALA A 122 -4.67 -26.99 -12.09
CA ALA A 122 -3.89 -27.31 -10.89
C ALA A 122 -4.65 -28.19 -9.88
N ASN A 123 -5.98 -28.02 -9.77
CA ASN A 123 -6.81 -28.87 -8.91
C ASN A 123 -7.03 -30.28 -9.47
N CYS A 124 -6.92 -30.48 -10.79
CA CYS A 124 -7.02 -31.80 -11.41
C CYS A 124 -5.75 -32.66 -11.25
N GLU A 125 -4.62 -32.06 -10.85
CA GLU A 125 -3.33 -32.77 -10.67
C GLU A 125 -3.05 -33.18 -9.22
N GLN A 126 -4.01 -33.01 -8.29
CA GLN A 126 -3.90 -33.58 -6.95
C GLN A 126 -4.37 -35.05 -6.97
N PRO A 127 -3.49 -36.06 -6.92
CA PRO A 127 -3.93 -37.44 -6.80
C PRO A 127 -4.64 -37.61 -5.45
N ALA A 128 -5.83 -38.22 -5.46
CA ALA A 128 -6.57 -38.57 -4.26
C ALA A 128 -5.68 -39.46 -3.37
N ILE A 129 -5.15 -38.88 -2.29
CA ILE A 129 -4.51 -39.64 -1.21
C ILE A 129 -5.63 -40.46 -0.56
N VAL A 130 -5.72 -41.75 -0.93
CA VAL A 130 -6.57 -42.72 -0.24
C VAL A 130 -6.01 -42.92 1.15
N ILE A 131 -6.62 -42.28 2.15
CA ILE A 131 -6.35 -42.58 3.55
C ILE A 131 -7.03 -43.92 3.86
N ARG A 132 -6.23 -45.00 3.98
CA ARG A 132 -6.67 -46.26 4.57
C ARG A 132 -7.11 -45.99 6.01
N GLN A 133 -8.35 -46.33 6.34
CA GLN A 133 -8.82 -46.43 7.72
C GLN A 133 -8.48 -47.84 8.20
N ASP A 134 -7.53 -47.98 9.12
CA ASP A 134 -7.32 -49.23 9.85
C ASP A 134 -8.42 -49.34 10.93
N SER A 135 -9.26 -50.37 10.81
CA SER A 135 -10.31 -50.72 11.77
C SER A 135 -9.72 -51.59 12.89
N PRO A 136 -9.75 -51.18 14.17
CA PRO A 136 -9.29 -52.02 15.26
C PRO A 136 -10.49 -52.72 15.89
N ASP A 137 -10.68 -54.01 15.62
CA ASP A 137 -11.43 -54.91 16.51
C ASP A 137 -11.26 -56.35 16.05
N SER A 138 -10.41 -57.10 16.76
CA SER A 138 -10.52 -58.57 16.97
C SER A 138 -9.32 -59.05 17.81
N GLN A 139 -9.51 -59.18 19.13
CA GLN A 139 -8.74 -60.09 19.97
C GLN A 139 -9.67 -61.26 20.35
N PRO A 140 -9.28 -62.53 20.12
CA PRO A 140 -10.05 -63.67 20.61
C PRO A 140 -9.66 -64.01 22.06
N ALA A 141 -10.58 -64.74 22.70
CA ALA A 141 -10.57 -65.22 24.08
C ALA A 141 -9.35 -66.08 24.47
#